data_AF-A0A5F7ZJA7-F1
#
_entry.id   AF-A0A5F7ZJA7-F1
#
_cell.length_a   1.000
_cell.length_b   1.000
_cell.length_c   1.000
_cell.angle_alpha   90.00
_cell.angle_beta   90.00
_cell.angle_gamma   90.00
#
_symmetry.space_group_name_H-M   'P 1'
#
loop_
_entity.id
_entity.type
_entity.pdbx_description
1 polymer ?
#
loop_
_entity_poly.entity_id
_entity_poly.type
_entity_poly.pdbx_seq_one_letter_code
_entity_poly.pdbx_strand_id
1 'polypeptide(L)'
;MLLLPFQLLAVLFPGGDSERAFQGPTSFHVIQTSSFTNSTWAQTQGSGWLDDLQIHGWDSDSGTAILLKPWSKGNFSDKEFAELEEIFRVYIFGFAQEVQDFAGDFQIQYPFEIQGIAGCELHSGGAIVSFLRGALRGLDFLSVKNASCVPSPEGGSKAQKVCALIMQYQGIMETVRILLYETCPRYLLGVLNAGKADLQRQGLKEPVSFHVIRIASFYTHSWKRNLVSSYLGDLQTYTLDRNCSTIIFLWPWSRGNFSNEEWKELEMLFHIRCIQFLEGMRRYSRELQFQYPFEIQVTGGCELHSGKFSGSFHRLAYQGSDFVSFQNNSWLPSPVAGNMAKRLCKVLNQNQHQNDITHSLLSDTCPRLILGLLDAGKAHLQRQGSRITYLHFQPPILPQ
;
A
#
# COMPACT_ATOMS: atom_id res chain seq x y z
N MET A 1 13.81 13.31 -45.20
CA MET A 1 13.22 12.00 -44.91
C MET A 1 14.27 10.94 -45.19
N LEU A 2 14.89 10.39 -44.15
CA LEU A 2 15.82 9.27 -44.24
C LEU A 2 15.21 8.15 -43.42
N LEU A 3 14.62 7.18 -44.13
CA LEU A 3 14.14 5.90 -43.64
C LEU A 3 15.17 4.85 -44.06
N LEU A 4 15.75 4.14 -43.10
CA LEU A 4 16.52 2.90 -43.26
C LEU A 4 16.42 2.15 -41.92
N PRO A 5 16.49 0.80 -41.91
CA PRO A 5 15.32 -0.02 -41.65
C PRO A 5 15.46 -0.92 -40.41
N PHE A 6 14.31 -1.47 -40.03
CA PHE A 6 14.14 -2.59 -39.11
C PHE A 6 14.89 -3.86 -39.55
N GLN A 7 15.12 -4.73 -38.55
CA GLN A 7 15.68 -6.09 -38.53
C GLN A 7 17.21 -6.11 -38.23
N LEU A 8 17.73 -6.88 -37.27
CA LEU A 8 17.37 -8.22 -36.82
C LEU A 8 18.15 -8.53 -35.52
N LEU A 9 17.49 -9.00 -34.47
CA LEU A 9 17.97 -10.04 -33.53
C LEU A 9 16.91 -10.27 -32.44
N ALA A 10 15.89 -11.01 -32.81
CA ALA A 10 15.13 -11.81 -31.87
C ALA A 10 15.87 -13.14 -31.66
N VAL A 11 15.60 -13.72 -30.49
CA VAL A 11 15.85 -15.11 -30.07
C VAL A 11 17.21 -15.34 -29.41
N LEU A 12 17.19 -15.40 -28.08
CA LEU A 12 17.48 -16.61 -27.29
C LEU A 12 17.00 -16.37 -25.83
N PHE A 13 15.69 -16.36 -25.61
CA PHE A 13 15.14 -16.65 -24.29
C PHE A 13 14.73 -18.13 -24.30
N PRO A 14 15.40 -19.01 -23.52
CA PRO A 14 14.77 -20.26 -23.16
C PRO A 14 13.58 -19.89 -22.27
N GLY A 15 12.40 -20.40 -22.61
CA GLY A 15 11.26 -20.39 -21.71
C GLY A 15 11.65 -21.04 -20.41
N GLY A 16 11.83 -20.22 -19.38
CA GLY A 16 11.77 -20.65 -18.00
C GLY A 16 10.33 -20.46 -17.56
N ASP A 17 9.67 -21.56 -17.21
CA ASP A 17 8.51 -21.51 -16.34
C ASP A 17 8.86 -20.59 -15.18
N SER A 18 8.25 -19.42 -15.16
CA SER A 18 8.28 -18.58 -13.99
C SER A 18 7.49 -19.31 -12.92
N GLU A 19 8.17 -20.09 -12.08
CA GLU A 19 7.75 -20.22 -10.69
C GLU A 19 7.48 -18.78 -10.25
N ARG A 20 6.20 -18.46 -10.05
CA ARG A 20 5.77 -17.16 -9.54
C ARG A 20 6.46 -17.03 -8.20
N ALA A 21 7.56 -16.27 -8.16
CA ALA A 21 8.24 -15.95 -6.93
C ALA A 21 7.21 -15.29 -6.02
N PHE A 22 6.74 -16.03 -5.02
CA PHE A 22 5.65 -15.63 -4.14
C PHE A 22 6.02 -14.29 -3.50
N GLN A 23 5.26 -13.25 -3.80
CA GLN A 23 5.40 -11.92 -3.20
C GLN A 23 5.05 -12.06 -1.71
N GLY A 24 5.84 -11.46 -0.82
CA GLY A 24 5.48 -11.44 0.61
C GLY A 24 4.05 -10.94 0.78
N PRO A 25 3.24 -11.41 1.76
CA PRO A 25 1.85 -11.08 1.74
C PRO A 25 1.68 -9.59 1.93
N THR A 26 1.00 -8.94 0.99
CA THR A 26 0.77 -7.50 1.04
C THR A 26 -0.64 -7.19 1.46
N SER A 27 -1.59 -8.13 1.39
CA SER A 27 -3.00 -7.86 1.68
C SER A 27 -3.56 -8.72 2.79
N PHE A 28 -4.49 -8.14 3.55
CA PHE A 28 -5.43 -8.89 4.36
C PHE A 28 -6.83 -8.62 3.83
N HIS A 29 -7.61 -9.68 3.66
CA HIS A 29 -8.99 -9.55 3.23
C HIS A 29 -9.88 -10.62 3.86
N VAL A 30 -11.14 -10.24 4.09
CA VAL A 30 -12.22 -11.15 4.48
C VAL A 30 -13.16 -11.35 3.31
N ILE A 31 -13.63 -12.59 3.16
CA ILE A 31 -14.60 -12.98 2.14
C ILE A 31 -15.84 -13.48 2.86
N GLN A 32 -16.99 -12.99 2.42
CA GLN A 32 -18.30 -13.46 2.81
C GLN A 32 -19.01 -14.02 1.58
N THR A 33 -19.64 -15.19 1.72
CA THR A 33 -20.59 -15.72 0.74
C THR A 33 -21.89 -16.01 1.46
N SER A 34 -22.99 -15.39 1.01
CA SER A 34 -24.32 -15.59 1.59
C SER A 34 -25.27 -16.14 0.52
N SER A 35 -25.74 -17.36 0.75
CA SER A 35 -26.62 -18.09 -0.15
C SER A 35 -28.04 -18.05 0.39
N PHE A 36 -28.98 -17.62 -0.45
CA PHE A 36 -30.39 -17.45 -0.11
C PHE A 36 -31.22 -18.40 -0.96
N THR A 37 -31.70 -19.49 -0.34
CA THR A 37 -32.48 -20.53 -1.04
C THR A 37 -33.94 -20.15 -1.17
N ASN A 38 -34.50 -19.49 -0.15
CA ASN A 38 -35.86 -18.95 -0.12
C ASN A 38 -35.95 -17.78 0.87
N SER A 39 -37.15 -17.21 1.03
CA SER A 39 -37.38 -16.04 1.90
C SER A 39 -37.12 -16.26 3.39
N THR A 40 -36.97 -17.51 3.84
CA THR A 40 -36.78 -17.87 5.25
C THR A 40 -35.45 -18.55 5.54
N TRP A 41 -34.72 -18.96 4.49
CA TRP A 41 -33.46 -19.70 4.65
C TRP A 41 -32.33 -18.97 3.97
N ALA A 42 -31.32 -18.63 4.78
CA ALA A 42 -30.06 -18.06 4.35
C ALA A 42 -28.91 -18.77 5.07
N GLN A 43 -27.80 -18.96 4.36
CA GLN A 43 -26.56 -19.45 4.94
C GLN A 43 -25.44 -18.50 4.58
N THR A 44 -24.63 -18.13 5.58
CA THR A 44 -23.46 -17.28 5.39
C THR A 44 -22.19 -18.04 5.76
N GLN A 45 -21.22 -18.01 4.85
CA GLN A 45 -19.87 -18.49 5.06
C GLN A 45 -18.93 -17.30 5.07
N GLY A 46 -17.95 -17.33 5.98
CA GLY A 46 -16.95 -16.28 6.15
C GLY A 46 -15.54 -16.86 6.24
N SER A 47 -14.55 -16.15 5.72
CA SER A 47 -13.13 -16.51 5.84
C SER A 47 -12.24 -15.27 5.78
N GLY A 48 -11.06 -15.36 6.39
CA GLY A 48 -10.06 -14.29 6.39
C GLY A 48 -8.71 -14.79 5.90
N TRP A 49 -8.06 -13.98 5.06
CA TRP A 49 -6.94 -14.37 4.23
C TRP A 49 -5.83 -13.33 4.29
N LEU A 50 -4.59 -13.81 4.39
CA LEU A 50 -3.36 -13.03 4.24
C LEU A 50 -2.76 -13.40 2.87
N ASP A 51 -3.02 -12.57 1.85
CA ASP A 51 -2.96 -12.96 0.43
C ASP A 51 -3.63 -14.31 0.17
N ASP A 52 -2.91 -15.30 -0.34
CA ASP A 52 -3.45 -16.63 -0.66
C ASP A 52 -3.50 -17.57 0.57
N LEU A 53 -3.05 -17.11 1.75
CA LEU A 53 -3.00 -17.91 2.96
C LEU A 53 -4.23 -17.66 3.83
N GLN A 54 -5.12 -18.64 3.92
CA GLN A 54 -6.23 -18.56 4.88
C GLN A 54 -5.71 -18.58 6.32
N ILE A 55 -6.11 -17.58 7.09
CA ILE A 55 -5.75 -17.44 8.51
C ILE A 55 -6.98 -17.44 9.43
N HIS A 56 -8.19 -17.27 8.89
CA HIS A 56 -9.45 -17.35 9.62
C HIS A 56 -10.53 -18.14 8.89
N GLY A 57 -11.34 -18.86 9.65
CA GLY A 57 -12.68 -19.31 9.27
C GLY A 57 -13.76 -18.58 10.08
N TRP A 58 -15.03 -18.77 9.70
CA TRP A 58 -16.18 -18.30 10.48
C TRP A 58 -17.06 -19.48 10.85
N ASP A 59 -17.37 -19.62 12.14
CA ASP A 59 -18.35 -20.58 12.63
C ASP A 59 -19.72 -19.89 12.72
N SER A 60 -20.65 -20.27 11.85
CA SER A 60 -22.00 -19.71 11.82
C SER A 60 -22.83 -20.08 13.05
N ASP A 61 -22.52 -21.21 13.70
CA ASP A 61 -23.34 -21.73 14.80
C ASP A 61 -22.99 -21.03 16.11
N SER A 62 -21.70 -20.80 16.36
CA SER A 62 -21.23 -20.03 17.52
C SER A 62 -21.16 -18.53 17.27
N GLY A 63 -21.14 -18.10 16.01
CA GLY A 63 -20.95 -16.69 15.63
C GLY A 63 -19.57 -16.17 16.03
N THR A 64 -18.53 -17.00 15.89
CA THR A 64 -17.15 -16.69 16.28
C THR A 64 -16.15 -16.96 15.14
N ALA A 65 -14.98 -16.32 15.22
CA ALA A 65 -13.91 -16.54 14.26
C ALA A 65 -13.06 -17.77 14.65
N ILE A 66 -12.78 -18.63 13.69
CA ILE A 66 -11.90 -19.78 13.85
C ILE A 66 -10.47 -19.35 13.49
N LEU A 67 -9.57 -19.28 14.48
CA LEU A 67 -8.16 -18.98 14.27
C LEU A 67 -7.42 -20.18 13.64
N LEU A 68 -6.95 -20.07 12.40
CA LEU A 68 -6.28 -21.17 11.70
C LEU A 68 -4.76 -21.21 11.90
N LYS A 69 -4.16 -20.12 12.40
CA LYS A 69 -2.74 -20.01 12.73
C LYS A 69 -2.59 -19.48 14.16
N PRO A 70 -1.52 -19.86 14.89
CA PRO A 70 -1.29 -19.36 16.24
C PRO A 70 -1.10 -17.85 16.31
N TRP A 71 -0.72 -17.23 15.18
CA TRP A 71 -0.54 -15.78 15.04
C TRP A 71 -1.71 -15.08 14.31
N SER A 72 -2.81 -15.78 14.00
CA SER A 72 -3.96 -15.22 13.28
C SER A 72 -4.60 -14.02 13.97
N LYS A 73 -4.44 -13.85 15.28
CA LYS A 73 -4.93 -12.67 16.01
C LYS A 73 -4.08 -11.41 15.77
N GLY A 74 -2.87 -11.57 15.26
CA GLY A 74 -1.90 -10.49 15.14
C GLY A 74 -1.48 -9.95 16.51
N ASN A 75 -1.45 -8.63 16.63
CA ASN A 75 -1.10 -7.91 17.86
C ASN A 75 -2.33 -7.41 18.66
N PHE A 76 -3.53 -7.85 18.32
CA PHE A 76 -4.76 -7.43 19.00
C PHE A 76 -4.87 -8.11 20.37
N SER A 77 -5.36 -7.36 21.37
CA SER A 77 -5.74 -7.95 22.65
C SER A 77 -6.99 -8.83 22.50
N ASP A 78 -7.22 -9.71 23.47
CA ASP A 78 -8.42 -10.57 23.48
C ASP A 78 -9.71 -9.74 23.49
N LYS A 79 -9.69 -8.59 24.19
CA LYS A 79 -10.83 -7.67 24.23
C LYS A 79 -11.11 -7.05 22.87
N GLU A 80 -10.09 -6.52 22.20
CA GLU A 80 -10.26 -5.91 20.87
C GLU A 80 -10.73 -6.94 19.85
N PHE A 81 -10.20 -8.17 19.93
CA PHE A 81 -10.62 -9.23 19.02
C PHE A 81 -12.08 -9.65 19.27
N ALA A 82 -12.49 -9.79 20.53
CA ALA A 82 -13.89 -10.08 20.88
C ALA A 82 -14.86 -8.97 20.43
N GLU A 83 -14.45 -7.70 20.51
CA GLU A 83 -15.23 -6.58 19.97
C GLU A 83 -15.41 -6.68 18.44
N LEU A 84 -14.37 -7.11 17.71
CA LEU A 84 -14.49 -7.36 16.27
C LEU A 84 -15.43 -8.54 15.96
N GLU A 85 -15.31 -9.64 16.69
CA GLU A 85 -16.20 -10.79 16.54
C GLU A 85 -17.67 -10.40 16.75
N GLU A 86 -17.95 -9.58 17.77
CA GLU A 86 -19.28 -9.06 18.04
C GLU A 86 -19.82 -8.23 16.86
N ILE A 87 -18.99 -7.32 16.32
CA ILE A 87 -19.35 -6.50 15.16
C ILE A 87 -19.68 -7.40 13.95
N PHE A 88 -18.85 -8.39 13.64
CA PHE A 88 -19.09 -9.31 12.52
C PHE A 88 -20.32 -10.20 12.75
N ARG A 89 -20.56 -10.65 13.98
CA ARG A 89 -21.74 -11.46 14.32
C ARG A 89 -23.03 -10.69 14.10
N VAL A 90 -23.11 -9.47 14.64
CA VAL A 90 -24.27 -8.58 14.47
C VAL A 90 -24.47 -8.25 12.98
N TYR A 91 -23.38 -7.95 12.27
CA TYR A 91 -23.42 -7.67 10.83
C TYR A 91 -23.95 -8.86 10.02
N ILE A 92 -23.41 -10.07 10.20
CA ILE A 92 -23.82 -11.25 9.41
C ILE A 92 -25.29 -11.57 9.63
N PHE A 93 -25.76 -11.52 10.89
CA PHE A 93 -27.16 -11.77 11.22
C PHE A 93 -28.08 -10.69 10.62
N GLY A 94 -27.78 -9.42 10.87
CA GLY A 94 -28.58 -8.31 10.35
C GLY A 94 -28.59 -8.24 8.82
N PHE A 95 -27.46 -8.53 8.18
CA PHE A 95 -27.34 -8.57 6.72
C PHE A 95 -28.30 -9.58 6.09
N ALA A 96 -28.39 -10.79 6.65
CA ALA A 96 -29.29 -11.81 6.13
C ALA A 96 -30.77 -11.39 6.24
N GLN A 97 -31.15 -10.78 7.36
CA GLN A 97 -32.50 -10.27 7.57
C GLN A 97 -32.86 -9.15 6.59
N GLU A 98 -32.01 -8.12 6.48
CA GLU A 98 -32.21 -6.99 5.58
C GLU A 98 -32.33 -7.46 4.11
N VAL A 99 -31.49 -8.41 3.68
CA VAL A 99 -31.57 -8.97 2.33
C VAL A 99 -32.89 -9.70 2.11
N GLN A 100 -33.38 -10.47 3.08
CA GLN A 100 -34.66 -11.17 2.99
C GLN A 100 -35.84 -10.19 2.90
N ASP A 101 -35.83 -9.14 3.73
CA ASP A 101 -36.89 -8.12 3.76
C ASP A 101 -36.98 -7.35 2.43
N PHE A 102 -35.82 -7.03 1.85
CA PHE A 102 -35.76 -6.23 0.63
C PHE A 102 -35.70 -7.04 -0.68
N ALA A 103 -35.54 -8.37 -0.64
CA ALA A 103 -35.44 -9.19 -1.85
C ALA A 103 -36.64 -9.01 -2.79
N GLY A 104 -37.85 -8.89 -2.23
CA GLY A 104 -39.08 -8.61 -2.98
C GLY A 104 -39.06 -7.24 -3.65
N ASP A 105 -38.72 -6.20 -2.90
CA ASP A 105 -38.67 -4.80 -3.37
C ASP A 105 -37.67 -4.59 -4.50
N PHE A 106 -36.54 -5.30 -4.45
CA PHE A 106 -35.52 -5.28 -5.49
C PHE A 106 -35.75 -6.32 -6.61
N GLN A 107 -36.86 -7.07 -6.55
CA GLN A 107 -37.21 -8.11 -7.52
C GLN A 107 -36.06 -9.10 -7.74
N ILE A 108 -35.43 -9.53 -6.64
CA ILE A 108 -34.37 -10.55 -6.65
C ILE A 108 -35.05 -11.91 -6.53
N GLN A 109 -34.97 -12.72 -7.58
CA GLN A 109 -35.54 -14.07 -7.55
C GLN A 109 -34.68 -15.01 -6.72
N TYR A 110 -35.30 -15.93 -5.99
CA TYR A 110 -34.61 -17.03 -5.33
C TYR A 110 -34.41 -18.21 -6.29
N PRO A 111 -33.35 -19.03 -6.11
CA PRO A 111 -32.24 -18.83 -5.20
C PRO A 111 -31.25 -17.79 -5.76
N PHE A 112 -30.51 -17.13 -4.87
CA PHE A 112 -29.42 -16.22 -5.25
C PHE A 112 -28.29 -16.23 -4.23
N GLU A 113 -27.14 -15.72 -4.64
CA GLU A 113 -25.96 -15.58 -3.81
C GLU A 113 -25.46 -14.15 -3.83
N ILE A 114 -25.04 -13.66 -2.66
CA ILE A 114 -24.30 -12.42 -2.51
C ILE A 114 -22.91 -12.76 -2.01
N GLN A 115 -21.90 -12.22 -2.67
CA GLN A 115 -20.50 -12.35 -2.28
C GLN A 115 -19.96 -10.97 -1.90
N GLY A 116 -19.21 -10.91 -0.80
CA GLY A 116 -18.54 -9.70 -0.34
C GLY A 116 -17.07 -9.97 -0.13
N ILE A 117 -16.22 -9.03 -0.51
CA ILE A 117 -14.81 -9.02 -0.16
C ILE A 117 -14.46 -7.64 0.40
N ALA A 118 -13.81 -7.61 1.57
CA ALA A 118 -13.38 -6.39 2.23
C ALA A 118 -11.97 -6.57 2.78
N GLY A 119 -11.11 -5.56 2.66
CA GLY A 119 -9.73 -5.72 3.08
C GLY A 119 -8.89 -4.48 2.88
N CYS A 120 -7.59 -4.68 3.04
CA CYS A 120 -6.59 -3.66 2.85
C CYS A 120 -5.28 -4.26 2.35
N GLU A 121 -4.55 -3.49 1.56
CA GLU A 121 -3.33 -3.89 0.88
C GLU A 121 -2.21 -2.89 1.18
N LEU A 122 -1.08 -3.40 1.64
CA LEU A 122 0.18 -2.72 1.88
C LEU A 122 0.94 -2.59 0.56
N HIS A 123 0.85 -1.41 -0.05
CA HIS A 123 1.63 -1.06 -1.21
C HIS A 123 3.05 -0.68 -0.80
N SER A 124 3.96 -0.76 -1.78
CA SER A 124 5.36 -0.33 -1.60
C SER A 124 5.44 1.01 -0.89
N GLY A 125 6.36 1.08 0.07
CA GLY A 125 6.58 2.22 0.98
C GLY A 125 5.71 2.28 2.21
N GLY A 126 4.78 1.33 2.38
CA GLY A 126 3.90 1.23 3.54
C GLY A 126 2.52 1.89 3.43
N ALA A 127 1.99 2.10 2.22
CA ALA A 127 0.71 2.79 2.03
C ALA A 127 -0.33 1.70 2.10
N ILE A 128 -1.38 1.93 2.85
CA ILE A 128 -2.42 0.93 2.98
C ILE A 128 -3.66 1.41 2.23
N VAL A 129 -4.02 0.69 1.18
CA VAL A 129 -5.21 0.95 0.38
C VAL A 129 -6.29 -0.04 0.80
N SER A 130 -7.43 0.48 1.22
CA SER A 130 -8.55 -0.34 1.66
C SER A 130 -9.61 -0.48 0.58
N PHE A 131 -10.30 -1.61 0.54
CA PHE A 131 -11.33 -1.90 -0.45
C PHE A 131 -12.49 -2.68 0.16
N LEU A 132 -13.67 -2.49 -0.43
CA LEU A 132 -14.83 -3.34 -0.21
C LEU A 132 -15.61 -3.45 -1.52
N ARG A 133 -15.93 -4.68 -1.92
CA ARG A 133 -16.71 -4.99 -3.13
C ARG A 133 -17.78 -6.01 -2.81
N GLY A 134 -18.95 -5.84 -3.42
CA GLY A 134 -20.07 -6.76 -3.33
C GLY A 134 -20.48 -7.22 -4.72
N ALA A 135 -20.76 -8.50 -4.87
CA ALA A 135 -21.26 -9.13 -6.08
C ALA A 135 -22.60 -9.82 -5.80
N LEU A 136 -23.49 -9.80 -6.80
CA LEU A 136 -24.78 -10.47 -6.76
C LEU A 136 -24.84 -11.44 -7.94
N ARG A 137 -25.04 -12.74 -7.65
CA ARG A 137 -25.04 -13.81 -8.67
C ARG A 137 -23.76 -13.87 -9.51
N GLY A 138 -22.62 -13.63 -8.86
CA GLY A 138 -21.30 -13.64 -9.52
C GLY A 138 -21.01 -12.43 -10.41
N LEU A 139 -21.88 -11.42 -10.43
CA LEU A 139 -21.65 -10.17 -11.17
C LEU A 139 -21.31 -9.03 -10.20
N ASP A 140 -20.42 -8.13 -10.62
CA ASP A 140 -20.05 -6.97 -9.81
C ASP A 140 -21.29 -6.12 -9.56
N PHE A 141 -21.59 -5.84 -8.28
CA PHE A 141 -22.84 -5.17 -7.90
C PHE A 141 -22.59 -3.80 -7.29
N LEU A 142 -21.65 -3.68 -6.35
CA LEU A 142 -21.28 -2.41 -5.72
C LEU A 142 -19.85 -2.44 -5.17
N SER A 143 -19.32 -1.27 -4.85
CA SER A 143 -18.07 -1.11 -4.11
C SER A 143 -18.17 0.06 -3.14
N VAL A 144 -17.31 0.10 -2.13
CA VAL A 144 -17.15 1.28 -1.28
C VAL A 144 -15.86 1.99 -1.64
N LYS A 145 -15.95 3.28 -1.98
CA LYS A 145 -14.81 4.16 -2.26
C LYS A 145 -14.99 5.45 -1.49
N ASN A 146 -13.96 5.87 -0.74
CA ASN A 146 -13.98 7.10 0.05
C ASN A 146 -15.23 7.24 0.95
N ALA A 147 -15.53 6.18 1.71
CA ALA A 147 -16.71 6.11 2.58
C ALA A 147 -18.06 6.32 1.85
N SER A 148 -18.13 6.01 0.56
CA SER A 148 -19.35 6.11 -0.25
C SER A 148 -19.61 4.82 -1.01
N CYS A 149 -20.88 4.38 -1.05
CA CYS A 149 -21.31 3.27 -1.90
C CYS A 149 -21.33 3.71 -3.36
N VAL A 150 -20.67 2.94 -4.23
CA VAL A 150 -20.57 3.15 -5.67
C VAL A 150 -21.20 1.95 -6.38
N PRO A 151 -22.32 2.14 -7.11
CA PRO A 151 -22.97 1.05 -7.81
C PRO A 151 -22.16 0.62 -9.03
N SER A 152 -22.13 -0.68 -9.31
CA SER A 152 -21.57 -1.23 -10.54
C SER A 152 -22.50 -0.97 -11.73
N PRO A 153 -21.96 -0.65 -12.92
CA PRO A 153 -22.75 -0.60 -14.16
C PRO A 153 -23.52 -1.90 -14.43
N GLU A 154 -22.93 -3.06 -14.11
CA GLU A 154 -23.53 -4.38 -14.31
C GLU A 154 -24.75 -4.61 -13.40
N GLY A 155 -24.76 -4.02 -12.21
CA GLY A 155 -25.87 -4.07 -11.27
C GLY A 155 -27.06 -3.15 -11.63
N GLY A 156 -26.89 -2.27 -12.62
CA GLY A 156 -27.94 -1.41 -13.16
C GLY A 156 -28.69 -0.58 -12.11
N SER A 157 -30.00 -0.39 -12.32
CA SER A 157 -30.85 0.40 -11.42
C SER A 157 -31.02 -0.24 -10.03
N LYS A 158 -30.84 -1.57 -9.91
CA LYS A 158 -30.90 -2.26 -8.62
C LYS A 158 -29.73 -1.86 -7.73
N ALA A 159 -28.51 -1.88 -8.26
CA ALA A 159 -27.32 -1.43 -7.53
C ALA A 159 -27.43 0.03 -7.09
N GLN A 160 -27.97 0.91 -7.95
CA GLN A 160 -28.18 2.32 -7.61
C GLN A 160 -29.13 2.48 -6.41
N LYS A 161 -30.27 1.79 -6.43
CA LYS A 161 -31.25 1.84 -5.33
C LYS A 161 -30.68 1.23 -4.03
N VAL A 162 -29.93 0.13 -4.12
CA VAL A 162 -29.27 -0.47 -2.95
C VAL A 162 -28.22 0.47 -2.36
N CYS A 163 -27.37 1.10 -3.20
CA CYS A 163 -26.43 2.10 -2.68
C CYS A 163 -27.15 3.29 -2.05
N ALA A 164 -28.26 3.77 -2.62
CA ALA A 164 -29.06 4.84 -2.02
C ALA A 164 -29.61 4.45 -0.64
N LEU A 165 -30.00 3.19 -0.45
CA LEU A 165 -30.44 2.65 0.84
C LEU A 165 -29.28 2.57 1.85
N ILE A 166 -28.15 1.97 1.46
CA ILE A 166 -26.96 1.84 2.33
C ILE A 166 -26.51 3.21 2.85
N MET A 167 -26.51 4.23 1.99
CA MET A 167 -26.08 5.58 2.36
C MET A 167 -27.03 6.28 3.36
N GLN A 168 -28.24 5.77 3.59
CA GLN A 168 -29.12 6.29 4.65
C GLN A 168 -28.65 5.84 6.04
N TYR A 169 -27.97 4.70 6.13
CA TYR A 169 -27.46 4.15 7.38
C TYR A 169 -26.08 4.71 7.73
N GLN A 170 -26.06 5.94 8.23
CA GLN A 170 -24.82 6.64 8.60
C GLN A 170 -23.97 5.86 9.61
N GLY A 171 -24.59 5.19 10.60
CA GLY A 171 -23.87 4.35 11.57
C GLY A 171 -23.17 3.15 10.94
N ILE A 172 -23.77 2.53 9.93
CA ILE A 172 -23.15 1.42 9.18
C ILE A 172 -21.96 1.94 8.38
N MET A 173 -22.13 3.06 7.66
CA MET A 173 -21.04 3.64 6.86
C MET A 173 -19.86 4.10 7.72
N GLU A 174 -20.11 4.62 8.92
CA GLU A 174 -19.05 4.95 9.87
C GLU A 174 -18.33 3.71 10.39
N THR A 175 -19.06 2.63 10.70
CA THR A 175 -18.46 1.35 11.10
C THR A 175 -17.59 0.77 9.98
N VAL A 176 -18.08 0.78 8.73
CA VAL A 176 -17.30 0.36 7.55
C VAL A 176 -16.04 1.21 7.39
N ARG A 177 -16.13 2.53 7.60
CA ARG A 177 -14.98 3.43 7.55
C ARG A 177 -13.92 3.06 8.60
N ILE A 178 -14.32 2.83 9.85
CA ILE A 178 -13.41 2.42 10.93
C ILE A 178 -12.77 1.07 10.63
N LEU A 179 -13.56 0.08 10.19
CA LEU A 179 -13.04 -1.25 9.87
C LEU A 179 -12.03 -1.22 8.72
N LEU A 180 -12.33 -0.49 7.65
CA LEU A 180 -11.48 -0.46 6.45
C LEU A 180 -10.24 0.42 6.61
N TYR A 181 -10.39 1.62 7.18
CA TYR A 181 -9.32 2.64 7.16
C TYR A 181 -8.54 2.75 8.47
N GLU A 182 -9.00 2.16 9.56
CA GLU A 182 -8.29 2.18 10.86
C GLU A 182 -7.95 0.77 11.32
N THR A 183 -8.94 -0.13 11.35
CA THR A 183 -8.78 -1.48 11.91
C THR A 183 -7.97 -2.39 11.00
N CYS A 184 -8.35 -2.51 9.72
CA CYS A 184 -7.66 -3.39 8.78
C CYS A 184 -6.17 -3.05 8.63
N PRO A 185 -5.75 -1.79 8.44
CA PRO A 185 -4.33 -1.44 8.34
C PRO A 185 -3.53 -1.86 9.57
N ARG A 186 -4.06 -1.59 10.77
CA ARG A 186 -3.44 -1.99 12.03
C ARG A 186 -3.34 -3.51 12.15
N TYR A 187 -4.43 -4.19 11.80
CA TYR A 187 -4.53 -5.63 11.86
C TYR A 187 -3.56 -6.32 10.89
N LEU A 188 -3.51 -5.89 9.62
CA LEU A 188 -2.57 -6.38 8.60
C LEU A 188 -1.12 -6.29 9.09
N LEU A 189 -0.70 -5.11 9.58
CA LEU A 189 0.65 -4.94 10.12
C LEU A 189 0.90 -5.84 11.35
N GLY A 190 -0.12 -6.01 12.20
CA GLY A 190 -0.08 -6.90 13.36
C GLY A 190 0.14 -8.36 12.99
N VAL A 191 -0.60 -8.90 12.01
CA VAL A 191 -0.44 -10.29 11.56
C VAL A 191 0.85 -10.52 10.80
N LEU A 192 1.31 -9.56 9.99
CA LEU A 192 2.60 -9.64 9.30
C LEU A 192 3.76 -9.75 10.29
N ASN A 193 3.71 -8.94 11.35
CA ASN A 193 4.73 -8.97 12.40
C ASN A 193 4.66 -10.25 13.25
N ALA A 194 3.47 -10.66 13.68
CA ALA A 194 3.29 -11.87 14.51
C ALA A 194 3.62 -13.17 13.73
N GLY A 195 3.26 -13.22 12.44
CA GLY A 195 3.50 -14.36 11.56
C GLY A 195 4.88 -14.39 10.90
N LYS A 196 5.70 -13.34 11.08
CA LYS A 196 6.98 -13.13 10.35
C LYS A 196 7.86 -14.37 10.29
N ALA A 197 8.09 -15.04 11.43
CA ALA A 197 8.97 -16.20 11.49
C ALA A 197 8.40 -17.41 10.73
N ASP A 198 7.09 -17.66 10.83
CA ASP A 198 6.43 -18.78 10.16
C ASP A 198 6.30 -18.53 8.66
N LEU A 199 5.98 -17.30 8.26
CA LEU A 199 5.96 -16.88 6.86
C LEU A 199 7.35 -17.06 6.22
N GLN A 200 8.42 -16.63 6.91
CA GLN A 200 9.80 -16.83 6.45
C GLN A 200 10.18 -18.31 6.29
N ARG A 201 9.72 -19.19 7.19
CA ARG A 201 9.94 -20.65 7.06
C ARG A 201 9.23 -21.25 5.85
N GLN A 202 8.12 -20.66 5.42
CA GLN A 202 7.36 -21.07 4.23
C GLN A 202 7.95 -20.54 2.92
N GLY A 203 9.17 -19.98 2.95
CA GLY A 203 9.89 -19.49 1.76
C GLY A 203 9.60 -18.02 1.44
N LEU A 204 8.81 -17.34 2.27
CA LEU A 204 8.42 -15.97 2.04
C LEU A 204 9.51 -14.98 2.48
N LYS A 205 10.07 -14.24 1.53
CA LYS A 205 11.14 -13.26 1.81
C LYS A 205 10.55 -11.85 1.91
N GLU A 206 10.99 -11.08 2.90
CA GLU A 206 10.63 -9.67 2.97
C GLU A 206 11.30 -8.91 1.81
N PRO A 207 10.60 -7.94 1.20
CA PRO A 207 11.20 -7.08 0.21
C PRO A 207 12.32 -6.25 0.85
N VAL A 208 13.41 -6.05 0.11
CA VAL A 208 14.46 -5.12 0.50
C VAL A 208 14.04 -3.73 0.06
N SER A 209 13.86 -2.82 1.01
CA SER A 209 13.48 -1.44 0.72
C SER A 209 14.68 -0.50 0.81
N PHE A 210 14.67 0.53 -0.03
CA PHE A 210 15.45 1.74 0.19
C PHE A 210 14.51 2.91 0.27
N HIS A 211 14.66 3.73 1.30
CA HIS A 211 13.80 4.87 1.54
C HIS A 211 14.60 6.09 2.00
N VAL A 212 14.20 7.24 1.49
CA VAL A 212 14.64 8.57 1.88
C VAL A 212 13.53 9.20 2.69
N ILE A 213 13.84 9.58 3.92
CA ILE A 213 12.95 10.26 4.85
C ILE A 213 13.43 11.71 4.96
N ARG A 214 12.51 12.65 4.80
CA ARG A 214 12.69 14.07 5.06
C ARG A 214 11.75 14.49 6.17
N ILE A 215 12.26 15.26 7.14
CA ILE A 215 11.47 15.94 8.16
C ILE A 215 11.73 17.43 8.03
N ALA A 216 10.71 18.18 7.67
CA ALA A 216 10.75 19.63 7.51
C ALA A 216 9.83 20.30 8.52
N SER A 217 10.40 20.94 9.52
CA SER A 217 9.69 21.65 10.58
C SER A 217 9.74 23.16 10.31
N PHE A 218 8.59 23.81 10.32
CA PHE A 218 8.42 25.23 10.06
C PHE A 218 7.91 25.90 11.34
N TYR A 219 8.80 26.59 12.07
CA TYR A 219 8.48 27.23 13.35
C TYR A 219 7.82 28.59 13.16
N THR A 220 8.33 29.36 12.20
CA THR A 220 7.78 30.65 11.79
C THR A 220 7.94 30.81 10.28
N HIS A 221 7.42 31.89 9.71
CA HIS A 221 7.60 32.19 8.30
C HIS A 221 9.08 32.35 7.86
N SER A 222 9.99 32.60 8.80
CA SER A 222 11.44 32.75 8.54
C SER A 222 12.27 31.59 9.06
N TRP A 223 11.83 30.91 10.13
CA TRP A 223 12.59 29.85 10.76
C TRP A 223 12.05 28.47 10.42
N LYS A 224 12.90 27.68 9.77
CA LYS A 224 12.65 26.31 9.38
C LYS A 224 13.84 25.41 9.69
N ARG A 225 13.59 24.12 9.87
CA ARG A 225 14.58 23.06 9.97
C ARG A 225 14.24 21.99 8.95
N ASN A 226 15.26 21.46 8.27
CA ASN A 226 15.11 20.36 7.33
C ASN A 226 16.16 19.29 7.66
N LEU A 227 15.70 18.05 7.80
CA LEU A 227 16.52 16.87 8.01
C LEU A 227 16.19 15.88 6.91
N VAL A 228 17.21 15.26 6.31
CA VAL A 228 17.02 14.21 5.31
C VAL A 228 17.99 13.08 5.60
N SER A 229 17.46 11.87 5.63
CA SER A 229 18.18 10.63 5.89
C SER A 229 17.70 9.57 4.94
N SER A 230 18.55 8.62 4.58
CA SER A 230 18.14 7.45 3.80
C SER A 230 18.52 6.16 4.49
N TYR A 231 17.82 5.10 4.16
CA TYR A 231 18.00 3.79 4.74
C TYR A 231 17.90 2.71 3.68
N LEU A 232 18.71 1.66 3.83
CA LEU A 232 18.57 0.38 3.14
C LEU A 232 18.12 -0.64 4.19
N GLY A 233 16.86 -1.06 4.14
CA GLY A 233 16.20 -1.69 5.28
C GLY A 233 16.27 -0.76 6.49
N ASP A 234 16.78 -1.25 7.61
CA ASP A 234 16.96 -0.46 8.84
C ASP A 234 18.31 0.28 8.91
N LEU A 235 19.19 0.09 7.91
CA LEU A 235 20.54 0.64 7.94
C LEU A 235 20.59 2.00 7.28
N GLN A 236 20.91 3.04 8.05
CA GLN A 236 21.08 4.40 7.50
C GLN A 236 22.30 4.45 6.56
N THR A 237 22.11 4.96 5.33
CA THR A 237 23.12 4.97 4.28
C THR A 237 23.61 6.37 3.91
N TYR A 238 22.72 7.36 3.93
CA TYR A 238 23.04 8.76 3.67
C TYR A 238 22.40 9.68 4.71
N THR A 239 23.00 10.86 4.85
CA THR A 239 22.34 12.04 5.41
C THR A 239 22.60 13.23 4.50
N LEU A 240 21.72 14.22 4.54
CA LEU A 240 21.94 15.50 3.86
C LEU A 240 22.41 16.54 4.87
N ASP A 241 23.29 17.44 4.44
CA ASP A 241 23.68 18.58 5.25
C ASP A 241 22.51 19.56 5.47
N ARG A 242 22.68 20.52 6.38
CA ARG A 242 21.61 21.46 6.77
C ARG A 242 21.17 22.39 5.62
N ASN A 243 22.06 22.65 4.66
CA ASN A 243 21.79 23.58 3.56
C ASN A 243 21.28 22.87 2.30
N CYS A 244 21.08 21.56 2.36
CA CYS A 244 20.71 20.74 1.21
C CYS A 244 21.73 20.77 0.06
N SER A 245 22.98 21.10 0.32
CA SER A 245 24.03 21.20 -0.69
C SER A 245 24.79 19.90 -0.92
N THR A 246 24.91 19.03 0.09
CA THR A 246 25.85 17.90 -0.02
C THR A 246 25.29 16.64 0.61
N ILE A 247 25.36 15.54 -0.15
CA ILE A 247 25.03 14.20 0.33
C ILE A 247 26.23 13.63 1.09
N ILE A 248 26.00 13.22 2.33
CA ILE A 248 27.02 12.62 3.19
C ILE A 248 26.82 11.10 3.18
N PHE A 249 27.83 10.38 2.70
CA PHE A 249 27.89 8.92 2.65
C PHE A 249 28.30 8.36 4.01
N LEU A 250 27.46 7.53 4.63
CA LEU A 250 27.72 6.99 5.97
C LEU A 250 28.56 5.72 5.96
N TRP A 251 28.61 5.01 4.82
CA TRP A 251 29.42 3.81 4.67
C TRP A 251 30.34 3.87 3.45
N PRO A 252 31.50 3.18 3.47
CA PRO A 252 32.40 3.11 2.32
C PRO A 252 31.74 2.57 1.06
N TRP A 253 30.77 1.66 1.22
CA TRP A 253 30.02 1.03 0.14
C TRP A 253 28.73 1.80 -0.24
N SER A 254 28.40 2.89 0.47
CA SER A 254 27.19 3.67 0.18
C SER A 254 27.23 4.34 -1.21
N ARG A 255 28.36 4.36 -1.92
CA ARG A 255 28.36 4.78 -3.33
C ARG A 255 27.65 3.78 -4.25
N GLY A 256 27.49 2.53 -3.82
CA GLY A 256 27.02 1.44 -4.68
C GLY A 256 27.87 1.34 -5.94
N ASN A 257 27.21 1.07 -7.07
CA ASN A 257 27.85 0.95 -8.39
C ASN A 257 27.64 2.20 -9.26
N PHE A 258 27.28 3.34 -8.66
CA PHE A 258 27.06 4.61 -9.37
C PHE A 258 28.39 5.33 -9.60
N SER A 259 28.55 5.94 -10.77
CA SER A 259 29.74 6.76 -11.07
C SER A 259 29.75 8.07 -10.29
N ASN A 260 30.90 8.75 -10.28
CA ASN A 260 31.00 10.07 -9.66
C ASN A 260 30.14 11.11 -10.39
N GLU A 261 30.01 11.00 -11.72
CA GLU A 261 29.16 11.85 -12.54
C GLU A 261 27.68 11.64 -12.19
N GLU A 262 27.23 10.40 -12.06
CA GLU A 262 25.85 10.08 -11.66
C GLU A 262 25.54 10.65 -10.27
N TRP A 263 26.45 10.51 -9.31
CA TRP A 263 26.28 11.10 -7.97
C TRP A 263 26.23 12.62 -8.00
N LYS A 264 27.03 13.27 -8.85
CA LYS A 264 27.03 14.72 -9.02
C LYS A 264 25.71 15.22 -9.59
N GLU A 265 25.15 14.51 -10.58
CA GLU A 265 23.84 14.82 -11.14
C GLU A 265 22.73 14.68 -10.09
N LEU A 266 22.74 13.59 -9.31
CA LEU A 266 21.80 13.38 -8.23
C LEU A 266 21.90 14.45 -7.14
N GLU A 267 23.10 14.79 -6.71
CA GLU A 267 23.31 15.83 -5.69
C GLU A 267 22.77 17.19 -6.15
N MET A 268 23.04 17.58 -7.41
CA MET A 268 22.50 18.80 -8.00
C MET A 268 20.96 18.78 -8.05
N LEU A 269 20.37 17.66 -8.48
CA LEU A 269 18.91 17.50 -8.54
C LEU A 269 18.28 17.58 -7.15
N PHE A 270 18.85 16.89 -6.15
CA PHE A 270 18.38 16.92 -4.77
C PHE A 270 18.51 18.30 -4.14
N HIS A 271 19.58 19.04 -4.45
CA HIS A 271 19.78 20.41 -3.99
C HIS A 271 18.67 21.34 -4.49
N ILE A 272 18.44 21.36 -5.81
CA ILE A 272 17.40 22.17 -6.44
C ILE A 272 16.02 21.81 -5.87
N ARG A 273 15.70 20.51 -5.81
CA ARG A 273 14.41 20.03 -5.30
C ARG A 273 14.21 20.34 -3.82
N CYS A 274 15.26 20.27 -3.00
CA CYS A 274 15.15 20.64 -1.58
C CYS A 274 14.77 22.12 -1.42
N ILE A 275 15.46 23.02 -2.12
CA ILE A 275 15.19 24.46 -2.03
C ILE A 275 13.76 24.75 -2.48
N GLN A 276 13.38 24.23 -3.66
CA GLN A 276 12.03 24.40 -4.21
C GLN A 276 10.95 23.88 -3.27
N PHE A 277 11.17 22.72 -2.63
CA PHE A 277 10.24 22.18 -1.65
C PHE A 277 10.07 23.12 -0.45
N LEU A 278 11.18 23.54 0.18
CA LEU A 278 11.12 24.37 1.39
C LEU A 278 10.52 25.76 1.12
N GLU A 279 10.83 26.36 -0.02
CA GLU A 279 10.26 27.64 -0.44
C GLU A 279 8.80 27.50 -0.86
N GLY A 280 8.47 26.42 -1.58
CA GLY A 280 7.11 26.09 -1.99
C GLY A 280 6.19 25.92 -0.79
N MET A 281 6.54 25.08 0.18
CA MET A 281 5.72 24.85 1.37
C MET A 281 5.55 26.12 2.20
N ARG A 282 6.59 26.95 2.30
CA ARG A 282 6.50 28.27 2.93
C ARG A 282 5.49 29.16 2.20
N ARG A 283 5.59 29.28 0.87
CA ARG A 283 4.72 30.12 0.04
C ARG A 283 3.26 29.69 0.15
N TYR A 284 3.00 28.38 0.04
CA TYR A 284 1.66 27.83 0.05
C TYR A 284 1.07 27.67 1.47
N SER A 285 1.84 27.90 2.53
CA SER A 285 1.36 27.73 3.91
C SER A 285 0.08 28.50 4.22
N ARG A 286 -0.06 29.74 3.71
CA ARG A 286 -1.27 30.56 3.88
C ARG A 286 -2.46 30.02 3.07
N GLU A 287 -2.24 29.68 1.81
CA GLU A 287 -3.28 29.18 0.90
C GLU A 287 -3.81 27.80 1.34
N LEU A 288 -2.91 26.97 1.86
CA LEU A 288 -3.23 25.66 2.44
C LEU A 288 -3.71 25.76 3.89
N GLN A 289 -3.69 26.95 4.51
CA GLN A 289 -4.09 27.17 5.90
C GLN A 289 -3.28 26.35 6.92
N PHE A 290 -1.99 26.10 6.63
CA PHE A 290 -1.08 25.51 7.60
C PHE A 290 -0.79 26.50 8.73
N GLN A 291 -1.09 26.09 9.95
CA GLN A 291 -0.82 26.89 11.15
C GLN A 291 0.61 26.63 11.63
N TYR A 292 1.36 27.70 11.87
CA TYR A 292 2.68 27.58 12.49
C TYR A 292 2.53 27.30 14.00
N PRO A 293 3.41 26.47 14.59
CA PRO A 293 4.40 25.64 13.91
C PRO A 293 3.76 24.42 13.21
N PHE A 294 4.31 24.03 12.06
CA PHE A 294 3.89 22.79 11.40
C PHE A 294 5.07 21.94 10.94
N GLU A 295 4.83 20.63 10.87
CA GLU A 295 5.79 19.67 10.36
C GLU A 295 5.25 18.95 9.13
N ILE A 296 6.15 18.73 8.17
CA ILE A 296 5.95 17.90 7.00
C ILE A 296 6.99 16.81 6.97
N GLN A 297 6.52 15.58 6.83
CA GLN A 297 7.37 14.41 6.67
C GLN A 297 7.18 13.89 5.25
N VAL A 298 8.28 13.63 4.54
CA VAL A 298 8.24 13.06 3.19
C VAL A 298 9.04 11.77 3.19
N THR A 299 8.43 10.70 2.71
CA THR A 299 9.06 9.40 2.58
C THR A 299 8.99 8.97 1.13
N GLY A 300 10.14 8.72 0.48
CA GLY A 300 10.20 8.27 -0.91
C GLY A 300 11.24 7.19 -1.12
N GLY A 301 10.97 6.23 -1.99
CA GLY A 301 11.85 5.07 -2.13
C GLY A 301 11.31 4.01 -3.08
N CYS A 302 11.95 2.85 -3.05
CA CYS A 302 11.58 1.69 -3.83
C CYS A 302 11.91 0.40 -3.09
N GLU A 303 11.37 -0.70 -3.61
CA GLU A 303 11.52 -2.03 -3.06
C GLU A 303 11.94 -3.02 -4.14
N LEU A 304 12.76 -3.99 -3.70
CA LEU A 304 13.06 -5.19 -4.47
C LEU A 304 12.49 -6.41 -3.76
N HIS A 305 11.74 -7.23 -4.48
CA HIS A 305 11.35 -8.55 -4.03
C HIS A 305 12.09 -9.61 -4.83
N SER A 306 12.81 -10.50 -4.14
CA SER A 306 13.63 -11.54 -4.78
C SER A 306 14.57 -10.98 -5.88
N GLY A 307 15.17 -9.82 -5.63
CA GLY A 307 16.11 -9.16 -6.56
C GLY A 307 15.46 -8.46 -7.76
N LYS A 308 14.12 -8.45 -7.85
CA LYS A 308 13.36 -7.76 -8.91
C LYS A 308 12.64 -6.55 -8.33
N PHE A 309 12.48 -5.50 -9.13
CA PHE A 309 11.69 -4.33 -8.75
C PHE A 309 10.26 -4.76 -8.40
N SER A 310 9.81 -4.45 -7.18
CA SER A 310 8.46 -4.78 -6.70
C SER A 310 7.56 -3.55 -6.58
N GLY A 311 8.14 -2.36 -6.49
CA GLY A 311 7.37 -1.12 -6.50
C GLY A 311 8.15 0.05 -5.94
N SER A 312 7.52 1.22 -6.01
CA SER A 312 8.08 2.47 -5.52
C SER A 312 7.01 3.33 -4.86
N PHE A 313 7.47 4.32 -4.10
CA PHE A 313 6.60 5.12 -3.26
C PHE A 313 7.13 6.51 -3.05
N HIS A 314 6.22 7.44 -2.90
CA HIS A 314 6.53 8.78 -2.44
C HIS A 314 5.32 9.39 -1.76
N ARG A 315 5.46 9.77 -0.50
CA ARG A 315 4.35 10.24 0.34
C ARG A 315 4.76 11.41 1.18
N LEU A 316 3.76 12.21 1.50
CA LEU A 316 3.88 13.37 2.35
C LEU A 316 2.83 13.25 3.45
N ALA A 317 3.29 13.34 4.69
CA ALA A 317 2.45 13.46 5.88
C ALA A 317 2.52 14.88 6.42
N TYR A 318 1.40 15.37 6.94
CA TYR A 318 1.24 16.67 7.58
C TYR A 318 0.86 16.44 9.04
N GLN A 319 1.64 17.00 9.98
CA GLN A 319 1.45 16.80 11.42
C GLN A 319 1.32 15.32 11.82
N GLY A 320 2.15 14.46 11.24
CA GLY A 320 2.18 13.02 11.51
C GLY A 320 1.05 12.20 10.88
N SER A 321 0.15 12.83 10.11
CA SER A 321 -0.96 12.14 9.41
C SER A 321 -0.75 12.12 7.90
N ASP A 322 -1.09 11.00 7.25
CA ASP A 322 -1.00 10.85 5.80
C ASP A 322 -1.77 11.94 5.06
N PHE A 323 -1.10 12.66 4.15
CA PHE A 323 -1.65 13.84 3.48
C PHE A 323 -1.80 13.65 1.97
N VAL A 324 -0.72 13.38 1.25
CA VAL A 324 -0.74 13.10 -0.20
C VAL A 324 0.27 11.99 -0.56
N SER A 325 0.00 11.26 -1.63
CA SER A 325 0.88 10.21 -2.16
C SER A 325 1.05 10.34 -3.66
N PHE A 326 2.21 9.94 -4.18
CA PHE A 326 2.48 9.89 -5.61
C PHE A 326 2.24 8.47 -6.13
N GLN A 327 1.35 8.35 -7.11
CA GLN A 327 0.99 7.07 -7.75
C GLN A 327 0.73 7.33 -9.22
N ASN A 328 1.15 6.42 -10.09
CA ASN A 328 0.90 6.50 -11.54
C ASN A 328 1.22 7.87 -12.15
N ASN A 329 2.40 8.40 -11.80
CA ASN A 329 2.88 9.69 -12.28
C ASN A 329 2.01 10.90 -11.88
N SER A 330 1.26 10.80 -10.79
CA SER A 330 0.35 11.84 -10.30
C SER A 330 0.26 11.84 -8.77
N TRP A 331 0.00 13.01 -8.19
CA TRP A 331 -0.25 13.18 -6.76
C TRP A 331 -1.73 13.00 -6.42
N LEU A 332 -2.02 12.11 -5.48
CA LEU A 332 -3.35 11.77 -4.99
C LEU A 332 -3.50 12.16 -3.51
N PRO A 333 -4.65 12.71 -3.11
CA PRO A 333 -4.91 13.07 -1.73
C PRO A 333 -5.21 11.83 -0.89
N SER A 334 -4.78 11.85 0.37
CA SER A 334 -5.22 10.86 1.37
C SER A 334 -6.74 10.98 1.59
N PRO A 335 -7.49 9.87 1.69
CA PRO A 335 -8.93 9.87 1.92
C PRO A 335 -9.35 10.62 3.18
N VAL A 336 -8.49 10.64 4.21
CA VAL A 336 -8.75 11.26 5.51
C VAL A 336 -8.21 12.70 5.64
N ALA A 337 -7.45 13.19 4.65
CA ALA A 337 -6.79 14.50 4.72
C ALA A 337 -7.64 15.69 4.23
N GLY A 338 -8.93 15.44 3.95
CA GLY A 338 -9.91 16.47 3.62
C GLY A 338 -9.58 17.30 2.38
N ASN A 339 -10.14 18.52 2.31
CA ASN A 339 -10.02 19.39 1.13
C ASN A 339 -8.65 20.06 0.97
N MET A 340 -7.85 20.11 2.04
CA MET A 340 -6.52 20.70 2.01
C MET A 340 -5.56 19.88 1.13
N ALA A 341 -5.57 18.56 1.28
CA ALA A 341 -4.81 17.65 0.43
C ALA A 341 -5.19 17.77 -1.05
N LYS A 342 -6.49 17.89 -1.36
CA LYS A 342 -6.98 18.10 -2.74
C LYS A 342 -6.42 19.37 -3.36
N ARG A 343 -6.36 20.46 -2.59
CA ARG A 343 -5.75 21.74 -3.04
C ARG A 343 -4.27 21.59 -3.32
N LEU A 344 -3.52 20.91 -2.45
CA LEU A 344 -2.11 20.64 -2.68
C LEU A 344 -1.89 19.76 -3.92
N CYS A 345 -2.64 18.67 -4.11
CA CYS A 345 -2.55 17.83 -5.30
C CYS A 345 -2.78 18.62 -6.59
N LYS A 346 -3.75 19.55 -6.60
CA LYS A 346 -3.98 20.42 -7.76
C LYS A 346 -2.74 21.24 -8.11
N VAL A 347 -2.03 21.77 -7.11
CA VAL A 347 -0.78 22.53 -7.33
C VAL A 347 0.34 21.61 -7.80
N LEU A 348 0.55 20.46 -7.16
CA LEU A 348 1.62 19.53 -7.50
C LEU A 348 1.46 18.96 -8.91
N ASN A 349 0.23 18.65 -9.32
CA ASN A 349 -0.07 18.08 -10.64
C ASN A 349 -0.08 19.10 -11.79
N GLN A 350 0.16 20.39 -11.53
CA GLN A 350 0.32 21.38 -12.61
C GLN A 350 1.64 21.22 -13.37
N ASN A 351 2.66 20.61 -12.76
CA ASN A 351 3.98 20.48 -13.35
C ASN A 351 4.28 19.02 -13.72
N GLN A 352 3.79 18.62 -14.89
CA GLN A 352 3.97 17.25 -15.38
C GLN A 352 5.43 16.84 -15.51
N HIS A 353 6.30 17.76 -15.94
CA HIS A 353 7.74 17.51 -16.04
C HIS A 353 8.37 17.12 -14.69
N GLN A 354 7.94 17.73 -13.58
CA GLN A 354 8.40 17.35 -12.24
C GLN A 354 7.86 15.99 -11.80
N ASN A 355 6.63 15.64 -12.20
CA ASN A 355 6.09 14.32 -11.98
C ASN A 355 6.90 13.27 -12.74
N ASP A 356 7.23 13.50 -14.01
CA ASP A 356 8.02 12.58 -14.84
C ASP A 356 9.41 12.32 -14.25
N ILE A 357 10.10 13.38 -13.77
CA ILE A 357 11.38 13.23 -13.07
C ILE A 357 11.21 12.42 -11.79
N THR A 358 10.14 12.66 -11.02
CA THR A 358 9.87 11.91 -9.79
C THR A 358 9.60 10.44 -10.10
N HIS A 359 8.85 10.16 -11.15
CA HIS A 359 8.62 8.80 -11.61
C HIS A 359 9.93 8.10 -11.97
N SER A 360 10.78 8.71 -12.82
CA SER A 360 12.06 8.11 -13.22
C SER A 360 13.02 7.87 -12.05
N LEU A 361 13.09 8.80 -11.09
CA LEU A 361 13.87 8.58 -9.86
C LEU A 361 13.41 7.34 -9.07
N LEU A 362 12.09 7.13 -9.01
CA LEU A 362 11.48 6.07 -8.23
C LEU A 362 11.48 4.71 -8.97
N SER A 363 11.25 4.69 -10.28
CA SER A 363 11.15 3.48 -11.10
C SER A 363 12.47 3.01 -11.70
N ASP A 364 13.42 3.93 -11.94
CA ASP A 364 14.63 3.63 -12.71
C ASP A 364 15.89 3.79 -11.83
N THR A 365 16.05 4.97 -11.22
CA THR A 365 17.25 5.28 -10.43
C THR A 365 17.28 4.50 -9.12
N CYS A 366 16.19 4.50 -8.36
CA CYS A 366 16.14 3.86 -7.06
C CYS A 366 16.41 2.34 -7.12
N PRO A 367 15.80 1.55 -8.03
CA PRO A 367 16.07 0.11 -8.10
C PRO A 367 17.51 -0.21 -8.47
N ARG A 368 18.10 0.57 -9.40
CA ARG A 368 19.55 0.49 -9.70
C ARG A 368 20.41 0.80 -8.49
N LEU A 369 20.02 1.82 -7.70
CA LEU A 369 20.75 2.20 -6.50
C LEU A 369 20.69 1.08 -5.45
N ILE A 370 19.52 0.49 -5.17
CA ILE A 370 19.40 -0.65 -4.24
C ILE A 370 20.30 -1.79 -4.69
N LEU A 371 20.24 -2.19 -5.97
CA LEU A 371 21.05 -3.29 -6.48
C LEU A 371 22.56 -3.02 -6.29
N GLY A 372 23.02 -1.82 -6.62
CA GLY A 372 24.41 -1.43 -6.42
C GLY A 372 24.83 -1.40 -4.94
N LEU A 373 23.94 -0.93 -4.05
CA LEU A 373 24.18 -0.94 -2.61
C LEU A 373 24.25 -2.37 -2.04
N LEU A 374 23.37 -3.26 -2.48
CA LEU A 374 23.36 -4.65 -2.06
C LEU A 374 24.64 -5.37 -2.48
N ASP A 375 25.10 -5.15 -3.70
CA ASP A 375 26.33 -5.73 -4.24
C ASP A 375 27.57 -5.20 -3.50
N ALA A 376 27.75 -3.88 -3.44
CA ALA A 376 28.90 -3.26 -2.78
C ALA A 376 28.92 -3.50 -1.25
N GLY A 377 27.74 -3.55 -0.62
CA GLY A 377 27.58 -3.73 0.82
C GLY A 377 27.52 -5.19 1.28
N LYS A 378 27.56 -6.16 0.36
CA LYS A 378 27.28 -7.59 0.61
C LYS A 378 27.96 -8.16 1.84
N ALA A 379 29.28 -8.03 1.91
CA ALA A 379 30.07 -8.58 3.02
C ALA A 379 29.80 -7.88 4.36
N HIS A 380 29.37 -6.62 4.35
CA HIS A 380 29.03 -5.88 5.58
C HIS A 380 27.64 -6.28 6.07
N LEU A 381 26.65 -6.29 5.17
CA LEU A 381 25.26 -6.63 5.47
C LEU A 381 25.10 -8.08 5.95
N GLN A 382 25.88 -9.01 5.39
CA GLN A 382 25.95 -10.40 5.87
C GLN A 382 26.52 -10.53 7.29
N ARG A 383 27.47 -9.66 7.67
CA ARG A 383 28.12 -9.70 9.00
C ARG A 383 27.29 -9.07 10.11
N GLN A 384 26.47 -8.06 9.80
CA GLN A 384 25.60 -7.41 10.80
C GLN A 384 24.40 -8.27 11.23
N GLY A 385 24.20 -9.46 10.66
CA GLY A 385 22.99 -10.25 10.92
C GLY A 385 21.74 -9.64 10.32
N SER A 386 21.88 -8.57 9.51
CA SER A 386 20.83 -8.05 8.64
C SER A 386 20.39 -9.20 7.75
N ARG A 387 19.22 -9.78 8.03
CA ARG A 387 18.59 -10.86 7.22
C ARG A 387 18.13 -10.35 5.85
N ILE A 388 18.88 -9.44 5.24
CA ILE A 388 18.82 -9.13 3.82
C ILE A 388 19.40 -10.35 3.12
N THR A 389 18.54 -11.34 2.89
CA THR A 389 18.96 -12.66 2.41
C THR A 389 19.34 -12.55 0.94
N TYR A 390 20.64 -12.47 0.68
CA TYR A 390 21.21 -12.44 -0.66
C TYR A 390 20.83 -13.70 -1.45
N LEU A 391 20.45 -13.50 -2.72
CA LEU A 391 20.36 -14.58 -3.69
C LEU A 391 21.77 -15.13 -3.95
N HIS A 392 21.93 -16.45 -3.83
CA HIS A 392 22.97 -17.16 -4.56
C HIS A 392 22.61 -17.10 -6.04
N PHE A 393 23.32 -16.26 -6.81
CA PHE A 393 23.43 -16.50 -8.24
C PHE A 393 24.34 -17.73 -8.40
N GLN A 394 23.75 -18.91 -8.58
CA GLN A 394 24.46 -20.03 -9.17
C GLN A 394 24.49 -19.79 -10.69
N PRO A 395 25.67 -19.69 -11.33
CA PRO A 395 25.73 -19.68 -12.78
C PRO A 395 25.17 -21.00 -13.32
N PRO A 396 24.49 -20.99 -14.48
CA PRO A 396 23.95 -22.20 -15.08
C PRO A 396 25.09 -23.18 -15.36
N ILE A 397 24.99 -24.38 -14.77
CA ILE A 397 25.83 -25.51 -15.12
C ILE A 397 25.39 -25.93 -16.53
N LEU A 398 26.24 -25.64 -17.52
CA LEU A 398 26.08 -26.20 -18.86
C LEU A 398 26.17 -27.73 -18.75
N PRO A 399 25.18 -28.50 -19.24
CA PRO A 399 25.29 -29.94 -19.32
C PRO A 399 26.41 -30.31 -20.30
N GLN A 400 27.29 -31.23 -19.88
CA GLN A 400 28.29 -31.88 -20.73
C GLN A 400 27.63 -32.90 -21.66
#